data_AF-A0A812XMN4-F1
#
_entry.id   AF-A0A812XMN4-F1
#
_cell.length_a   1.000
_cell.length_b   1.000
_cell.length_c   1.000
_cell.angle_alpha   90.00
_cell.angle_beta   90.00
_cell.angle_gamma   90.00
#
_symmetry.space_group_name_H-M   'P 1'
#
loop_
_entity.id
_entity.type
_entity.pdbx_description
1 polymer ?
#
loop_
_entity_poly.entity_id
_entity_poly.type
_entity_poly.pdbx_seq_one_letter_code
_entity_poly.pdbx_strand_id
1 'polypeptide(L)'
;MHPADGVFPEKVNKGRVQVNGRPFTIRGNPQQSELKFTKYQGKGYEADPLTTMFVKARVMAFADVPNLFALPQPNMDELVPAEEVDKYTRQEYTTRMMEALKRVQDDRAAKAAKSL
;
A
#
# COMPACT_ATOMS: atom_id res chain seq x y z
N MET A 1 -8.97 -36.69 24.39
CA MET A 1 -8.69 -35.27 24.05
C MET A 1 -9.07 -34.29 25.17
N HIS A 2 -9.93 -34.66 26.13
CA HIS A 2 -10.26 -33.79 27.26
C HIS A 2 -10.04 -34.53 28.59
N PRO A 3 -9.38 -33.92 29.60
CA PRO A 3 -8.62 -32.67 29.52
C PRO A 3 -7.27 -32.87 28.79
N ALA A 4 -6.96 -32.03 27.79
CA ALA A 4 -5.77 -32.19 26.96
C ALA A 4 -4.45 -32.04 27.73
N ASP A 5 -4.40 -31.06 28.64
CA ASP A 5 -3.23 -30.78 29.49
C ASP A 5 -3.31 -31.47 30.88
N GLY A 6 -4.24 -32.41 31.07
CA GLY A 6 -4.51 -33.03 32.39
C GLY A 6 -5.17 -32.10 33.42
N VAL A 7 -5.18 -30.79 33.18
CA VAL A 7 -5.89 -29.78 33.97
C VAL A 7 -7.09 -29.28 33.16
N PHE A 8 -8.24 -29.14 33.82
CA PHE A 8 -9.45 -28.59 33.24
C PHE A 8 -9.23 -27.18 32.62
N PRO A 9 -9.93 -26.83 31.52
CA PRO A 9 -9.72 -25.56 30.80
C PRO A 9 -10.08 -24.32 31.63
N GLU A 10 -11.01 -24.45 32.58
CA GLU A 10 -11.45 -23.37 33.47
C GLU A 10 -10.32 -22.88 34.39
N LYS A 11 -9.38 -23.76 34.74
CA LYS A 11 -8.23 -23.43 35.58
C LYS A 11 -7.05 -22.99 34.75
N VAL A 12 -6.43 -21.86 35.08
CA VAL A 12 -5.20 -21.37 34.44
C VAL A 12 -4.07 -22.39 34.62
N ASN A 13 -3.35 -22.69 33.55
CA ASN A 13 -2.16 -23.53 33.58
C ASN A 13 -0.98 -22.83 32.88
N LYS A 14 0.21 -22.91 33.47
CA LYS A 14 1.43 -22.37 32.86
C LYS A 14 1.78 -23.22 31.63
N GLY A 15 2.26 -22.57 30.57
CA GLY A 15 2.53 -23.22 29.29
C GLY A 15 1.37 -23.16 28.30
N ARG A 16 0.16 -22.78 28.73
CA ARG A 16 -0.92 -22.44 27.80
C ARG A 16 -0.62 -21.12 27.11
N VAL A 17 -0.64 -21.14 25.78
CA VAL A 17 -0.42 -19.97 24.94
C VAL A 17 -1.77 -19.41 24.51
N GLN A 18 -1.90 -18.08 24.49
CA GLN A 18 -3.08 -17.44 23.95
C GLN A 18 -3.15 -17.70 22.44
N VAL A 19 -4.10 -18.54 22.04
CA VAL A 19 -4.40 -18.80 20.62
C VAL A 19 -5.57 -17.91 20.20
N ASN A 20 -5.46 -17.26 19.05
CA ASN A 20 -6.47 -16.33 18.49
C ASN A 20 -6.77 -15.07 19.34
N GLY A 21 -5.86 -14.70 20.24
CA GLY A 21 -5.93 -13.44 20.98
C GLY A 21 -5.76 -12.22 20.07
N ARG A 22 -6.53 -11.16 20.33
CA ARG A 22 -6.43 -9.88 19.62
C ARG A 22 -5.94 -8.79 20.58
N PRO A 23 -4.93 -7.97 20.21
CA PRO A 23 -4.34 -6.96 21.10
C PRO A 23 -5.14 -5.64 21.12
N PHE A 24 -6.46 -5.68 20.88
CA PHE A 24 -7.31 -4.48 20.86
C PHE A 24 -8.74 -4.83 21.28
N THR A 25 -9.52 -3.80 21.63
CA THR A 25 -10.91 -3.93 22.06
C THR A 25 -11.83 -4.32 20.91
N ILE A 26 -13.03 -4.84 21.18
CA ILE A 26 -14.00 -5.21 20.13
C ILE A 26 -14.38 -4.04 19.21
N ARG A 27 -14.35 -2.81 19.73
CA ARG A 27 -14.57 -1.58 18.95
C ARG A 27 -13.43 -1.30 17.96
N GLY A 28 -12.29 -1.94 18.17
CA GLY A 28 -11.12 -1.90 17.29
C GLY A 28 -11.26 -2.72 16.01
N ASN A 29 -12.34 -3.48 15.82
CA ASN A 29 -12.57 -4.22 14.58
C ASN A 29 -12.76 -3.27 13.39
N PRO A 30 -12.29 -3.65 12.19
CA PRO A 30 -12.52 -2.89 10.97
C PRO A 30 -13.99 -2.95 10.55
N GLN A 31 -14.46 -1.94 9.83
CA GLN A 31 -15.83 -1.92 9.30
C GLN A 31 -15.97 -2.93 8.16
N GLN A 32 -17.19 -3.45 7.96
CA GLN A 32 -17.43 -4.46 6.92
C GLN A 32 -17.12 -3.95 5.50
N SER A 33 -17.35 -2.65 5.25
CA SER A 33 -17.05 -1.99 3.97
C SER A 33 -15.55 -1.92 3.69
N GLU A 34 -14.73 -1.74 4.73
CA GLU A 34 -13.27 -1.63 4.62
C GLU A 34 -12.60 -2.95 4.21
N LEU A 35 -13.26 -4.06 4.52
CA LEU A 35 -12.80 -5.42 4.22
C LEU A 35 -13.36 -5.98 2.90
N LYS A 36 -14.08 -5.17 2.12
CA LYS A 36 -14.60 -5.61 0.82
C LYS A 36 -13.46 -6.07 -0.09
N PHE A 37 -13.67 -7.16 -0.82
CA PHE A 37 -12.67 -7.79 -1.70
C PHE A 37 -11.43 -8.34 -0.97
N THR A 38 -11.54 -8.57 0.34
CA THR A 38 -10.52 -9.29 1.13
C THR A 38 -11.05 -10.66 1.57
N LYS A 39 -10.15 -11.52 2.05
CA LYS A 39 -10.52 -12.81 2.67
C LYS A 39 -11.52 -12.67 3.83
N TYR A 40 -11.57 -11.51 4.48
CA TYR A 40 -12.36 -11.27 5.70
C TYR A 40 -13.66 -10.51 5.42
N GLN A 41 -14.11 -10.47 4.16
CA GLN A 41 -15.35 -9.79 3.79
C GLN A 41 -16.54 -10.34 4.59
N GLY A 42 -17.28 -9.46 5.26
CA GLY A 42 -18.40 -9.81 6.15
C GLY A 42 -18.01 -10.35 7.53
N LYS A 43 -16.71 -10.63 7.76
CA LYS A 43 -16.19 -11.29 8.97
C LYS A 43 -15.03 -10.52 9.58
N GLY A 44 -15.25 -9.25 9.93
CA GLY A 44 -14.20 -8.39 10.50
C GLY A 44 -13.62 -8.88 11.83
N TYR A 45 -14.40 -9.66 12.59
CA TYR A 45 -13.95 -10.29 13.83
C TYR A 45 -13.03 -11.52 13.60
N GLU A 46 -12.82 -11.96 12.35
CA GLU A 46 -11.87 -13.01 11.97
C GLU A 46 -10.57 -12.44 11.39
N ALA A 47 -10.54 -11.16 11.01
CA ALA A 47 -9.36 -10.51 10.44
C ALA A 47 -8.20 -10.49 11.43
N ASP A 48 -7.02 -10.99 11.07
CA ASP A 48 -5.86 -10.99 11.96
C ASP A 48 -5.46 -9.56 12.39
N PRO A 49 -4.70 -9.41 13.50
CA PRO A 49 -4.33 -8.09 13.99
C PRO A 49 -3.56 -7.24 12.97
N LEU A 50 -2.71 -7.87 12.16
CA LEU A 50 -1.91 -7.19 11.15
C LEU A 50 -2.81 -6.66 10.01
N THR A 51 -3.72 -7.49 9.49
CA THR A 51 -4.71 -7.03 8.50
C THR A 51 -5.57 -5.90 9.06
N THR A 52 -6.00 -6.00 10.32
CA THR A 52 -6.79 -4.95 10.97
C THR A 52 -6.03 -3.63 11.04
N MET A 53 -4.75 -3.66 11.44
CA MET A 53 -3.91 -2.46 11.47
C MET A 53 -3.67 -1.88 10.09
N PHE A 54 -3.40 -2.73 9.09
CA PHE A 54 -3.16 -2.28 7.72
C PHE A 54 -4.38 -1.61 7.10
N VAL A 55 -5.57 -2.20 7.26
CA VAL A 55 -6.82 -1.64 6.75
C VAL A 55 -7.12 -0.29 7.39
N LYS A 56 -6.91 -0.16 8.70
CA LYS A 56 -7.06 1.12 9.40
C LYS A 56 -6.06 2.17 8.94
N ALA A 57 -4.79 1.81 8.79
CA ALA A 57 -3.77 2.72 8.28
C ALA A 57 -4.13 3.21 6.87
N ARG A 58 -4.63 2.32 6.00
CA ARG A 58 -5.13 2.69 4.68
C ARG A 58 -6.28 3.69 4.77
N VAL A 59 -7.29 3.43 5.61
CA VAL A 59 -8.44 4.34 5.79
C VAL A 59 -7.98 5.71 6.32
N MET A 60 -7.05 5.73 7.28
CA MET A 60 -6.48 6.97 7.80
C MET A 60 -5.66 7.75 6.75
N ALA A 61 -4.94 7.06 5.88
CA ALA A 61 -4.15 7.72 4.82
C ALA A 61 -5.03 8.42 3.77
N PHE A 62 -6.27 7.96 3.59
CA PHE A 62 -7.25 8.61 2.70
C PHE A 62 -8.16 9.61 3.44
N ALA A 63 -8.05 9.71 4.76
CA ALA A 63 -8.81 10.71 5.51
C ALA A 63 -8.22 12.09 5.23
N ASP A 64 -9.08 13.06 4.92
CA ASP A 64 -8.71 14.47 4.75
C ASP A 64 -8.41 15.08 6.12
N VAL A 65 -7.19 14.84 6.60
CA VAL A 65 -6.68 15.34 7.88
C VAL A 65 -5.64 16.42 7.55
N PRO A 66 -5.64 17.56 8.25
CA PRO A 66 -4.59 18.56 8.07
C PRO A 66 -3.24 17.90 8.27
N ASN A 67 -2.33 18.08 7.31
CA ASN A 67 -0.99 17.55 7.42
C ASN A 67 -0.33 18.08 8.69
N LEU A 68 0.29 17.18 9.45
CA LEU A 68 1.00 17.54 10.68
C LEU A 68 2.13 18.54 10.40
N PHE A 69 2.69 18.49 9.20
CA PHE A 69 3.70 19.42 8.70
C PHE A 69 3.16 20.11 7.46
N ALA A 70 3.44 21.40 7.33
CA ALA A 70 3.16 22.10 6.09
C ALA A 70 3.88 21.37 4.95
N LEU A 71 3.14 21.03 3.90
CA LEU A 71 3.78 20.57 2.67
C LEU A 71 4.72 21.68 2.20
N PRO A 72 5.93 21.36 1.72
CA PRO A 72 6.79 22.35 1.10
C PRO A 72 5.98 23.04 0.01
N GLN A 73 5.77 24.35 0.17
CA GLN A 73 5.11 25.12 -0.87
C GLN A 73 6.00 25.09 -2.11
N PRO A 74 5.43 24.92 -3.32
CA PRO A 74 6.22 25.02 -4.54
C PRO A 74 6.93 26.37 -4.54
N ASN A 75 8.23 26.35 -4.86
CA ASN A 75 8.99 27.58 -5.02
C ASN A 75 8.38 28.32 -6.22
N MET A 76 7.65 29.41 -5.97
CA MET A 76 6.95 30.14 -7.01
C MET A 76 7.91 30.72 -8.05
N ASP A 77 9.19 30.89 -7.68
CA ASP A 77 10.27 31.37 -8.54
C ASP A 77 10.76 30.32 -9.55
N GLU A 78 10.50 29.03 -9.32
CA GLU A 78 10.83 27.90 -10.21
C GLU A 78 9.61 27.39 -11.00
N LEU A 79 8.46 28.07 -10.89
CA LEU A 79 7.31 27.76 -11.72
C LEU A 79 7.67 28.05 -13.17
N VAL A 80 7.80 26.98 -13.94
CA VAL A 80 7.86 27.04 -15.40
C VAL A 80 6.64 27.86 -15.86
N PRO A 81 6.83 28.99 -16.56
CA PRO A 81 5.73 29.79 -17.07
C PRO A 81 4.75 28.91 -17.86
N ALA A 82 3.44 29.16 -17.75
CA ALA A 82 2.43 28.38 -18.47
C ALA A 82 2.70 28.31 -19.98
N GLU A 83 3.29 29.37 -20.53
CA GLU A 83 3.73 29.47 -21.92
C GLU A 83 4.85 28.49 -22.31
N GLU A 84 5.68 28.05 -21.36
CA GLU A 84 6.70 27.02 -21.57
C GLU A 84 6.15 25.61 -21.39
N VAL A 85 5.13 25.45 -20.55
CA VAL A 85 4.39 24.17 -20.41
C VAL A 85 3.64 23.85 -21.70
N ASP A 86 3.06 24.85 -22.37
CA ASP A 86 2.34 24.72 -23.63
C ASP A 86 3.25 24.47 -24.85
N LYS A 87 4.57 24.65 -24.75
CA LYS A 87 5.51 24.29 -25.82
C LYS A 87 5.56 22.78 -26.06
N TYR A 88 5.26 21.97 -25.05
CA TYR A 88 5.08 20.52 -25.22
C TYR A 88 3.71 20.23 -25.85
N THR A 89 3.55 20.66 -27.11
CA THR A 89 2.49 20.12 -27.97
C THR A 89 2.62 18.60 -27.96
N ARG A 90 1.49 17.89 -27.86
CA ARG A 90 1.42 16.41 -27.85
C ARG A 90 2.30 15.75 -28.92
N GLN A 91 2.48 16.43 -30.05
CA GLN A 91 3.32 16.03 -31.17
C GLN A 91 4.81 15.99 -30.83
N GLU A 92 5.36 17.01 -30.16
CA GLU A 92 6.78 17.02 -29.74
C GLU A 92 7.08 15.91 -28.73
N TYR A 93 6.17 15.69 -27.78
CA TYR A 93 6.29 14.58 -26.82
C TYR A 93 6.31 13.23 -27.52
N THR A 94 5.39 13.00 -28.47
CA THR A 94 5.36 11.75 -29.23
C THR A 94 6.63 11.54 -30.05
N THR A 95 7.17 12.59 -30.67
CA THR A 95 8.40 12.50 -31.47
C THR A 95 9.61 12.18 -30.60
N ARG A 96 9.78 12.88 -29.47
CA ARG A 96 10.86 12.59 -28.51
C ARG A 96 10.75 11.18 -27.92
N MET A 97 9.54 10.71 -27.62
CA MET A 97 9.30 9.35 -27.12
C MET A 97 9.67 8.29 -28.17
N MET A 98 9.26 8.50 -29.43
CA MET A 98 9.60 7.59 -30.53
C MET A 98 11.11 7.55 -30.81
N GLU A 99 11.78 8.70 -30.74
CA GLU A 99 13.24 8.79 -30.88
C GLU A 99 13.98 8.10 -29.73
N ALA A 100 13.52 8.27 -28.49
CA ALA A 100 14.07 7.57 -27.33
C ALA A 100 13.88 6.06 -27.42
N LEU A 101 12.70 5.59 -27.86
CA LEU A 101 12.45 4.16 -28.11
C LEU A 101 13.36 3.60 -29.19
N LYS A 102 13.60 4.36 -30.27
CA LYS A 102 14.51 3.96 -31.34
C LYS A 102 15.95 3.83 -30.85
N ARG A 103 16.45 4.79 -30.05
CA ARG A 103 17.78 4.68 -29.41
C ARG A 103 17.92 3.43 -28.56
N VAL A 104 16.92 3.11 -27.75
CA VAL A 104 16.94 1.89 -26.91
C VAL A 104 16.92 0.61 -27.76
N GLN A 105 16.21 0.61 -28.88
CA GLN A 105 16.21 -0.51 -29.83
C GLN A 105 17.57 -0.66 -30.53
N ASP A 106 18.16 0.45 -30.99
CA ASP A 106 19.47 0.47 -31.65
C ASP A 106 20.58 0.03 -30.67
N ASP A 107 20.55 0.48 -29.42
CA ASP A 107 21.47 0.05 -28.36
C ASP A 107 21.31 -1.45 -28.04
N ARG A 108 20.06 -1.94 -27.98
CA ARG A 108 19.78 -3.38 -27.83
C ARG A 108 20.32 -4.19 -29.01
N ALA A 109 20.14 -3.72 -30.23
CA ALA A 109 20.63 -4.37 -31.44
C ALA A 109 22.17 -4.37 -31.49
N ALA A 110 22.82 -3.26 -31.15
CA ALA A 110 24.26 -3.15 -31.06
C ALA A 110 24.86 -4.07 -29.98
N LYS A 111 24.17 -4.19 -28.84
CA LYS A 111 24.58 -5.11 -27.76
C LYS A 111 24.41 -6.58 -28.14
N ALA A 112 23.36 -6.92 -28.89
CA ALA A 112 23.16 -8.27 -29.43
C ALA A 112 24.20 -8.62 -30.51
N ALA A 113 24.58 -7.67 -31.37
CA ALA A 113 25.59 -7.87 -32.40
C ALA A 113 27.01 -8.05 -31.85
N LYS A 114 27.34 -7.43 -30.70
CA LYS A 114 28.61 -7.64 -29.97
C LYS A 114 28.69 -8.95 -29.18
N SER A 115 27.59 -9.69 -29.08
CA SER A 115 27.46 -10.95 -28.33
C SER A 115 27.63 -12.20 -29.21
N LEU A 116 27.90 -12.02 -30.50
CA LEU A 116 28.24 -13.05 -31.50
C LEU A 116 29.72 -12.94 -31.86
#